data_AF-A0A662I5A2-F1
#
_entry.id   AF-A0A662I5A2-F1
#
_cell.length_a   1.000
_cell.length_b   1.000
_cell.length_c   1.000
_cell.angle_alpha   90.00
_cell.angle_beta   90.00
_cell.angle_gamma   90.00
#
_symmetry.space_group_name_H-M   'P 1'
#
loop_
_entity.id
_entity.type
_entity.pdbx_description
1 polymer ?
#
loop_
_entity_poly.entity_id
_entity_poly.type
_entity_poly.pdbx_seq_one_letter_code
_entity_poly.pdbx_strand_id
1 'polypeptide(L)'
;MSVCEICLEKQGTLRCIKCGRLVCEEDFDRKKNLCKICSSTLCSICKTNLAIALCEKCEKQVCEYCCEEVDEHIYICKNCLKSYQIDNYKSANDY
;
A
#
# COMPACT_ATOMS: atom_id res chain seq x y z
N MET A 1 8.43 -18.93 25.26
CA MET A 1 8.30 -17.57 24.71
C MET A 1 8.40 -17.66 23.20
N SER A 2 7.56 -16.95 22.47
CA SER A 2 7.64 -16.89 21.00
C SER A 2 8.57 -15.78 20.55
N VAL A 3 9.37 -16.05 19.52
CA VAL A 3 10.32 -15.10 18.93
C VAL A 3 9.60 -14.19 17.92
N CYS A 4 10.12 -12.99 17.69
CA CYS A 4 9.66 -12.07 16.66
C CYS A 4 9.70 -12.74 15.28
N GLU A 5 8.56 -12.77 14.58
CA GLU A 5 8.43 -13.38 13.24
C GLU A 5 9.03 -12.51 12.11
N ILE A 6 9.65 -11.37 12.42
CA ILE A 6 10.35 -10.50 11.46
C ILE A 6 11.86 -10.63 11.63
N CYS A 7 12.42 -10.19 12.76
CA CYS A 7 13.87 -10.23 12.97
C CYS A 7 14.42 -11.58 13.41
N LEU A 8 13.58 -12.50 13.92
CA LEU A 8 13.98 -13.81 14.44
C LEU A 8 15.00 -13.80 15.60
N GLU A 9 15.30 -12.62 16.17
CA GLU A 9 16.30 -12.45 17.23
C GLU A 9 15.67 -12.11 18.58
N LYS A 10 14.66 -11.24 18.58
CA LYS A 10 14.07 -10.64 19.79
C LYS A 10 12.77 -11.36 20.18
N GLN A 11 12.36 -11.22 21.43
CA GLN A 11 11.07 -11.75 21.87
C GLN A 11 9.91 -11.03 21.16
N GLY A 12 8.95 -11.79 20.65
CA GLY A 12 7.71 -11.26 20.08
C GLY A 12 6.72 -10.94 21.19
N THR A 13 6.21 -9.70 21.22
CA THR A 13 5.31 -9.20 22.28
C THR A 13 4.00 -8.63 21.74
N LEU A 14 3.96 -8.24 20.46
CA LEU A 14 2.83 -7.53 19.85
C LEU A 14 2.33 -8.28 18.62
N ARG A 15 1.01 -8.43 18.48
CA ARG A 15 0.40 -9.08 17.31
C ARG A 15 -0.11 -8.04 16.31
N CYS A 16 0.32 -8.14 15.05
CA CYS A 16 -0.14 -7.26 13.98
C CYS A 16 -1.61 -7.56 13.63
N ILE A 17 -2.48 -6.55 13.66
CA ILE A 17 -3.90 -6.72 13.34
C ILE A 17 -4.18 -7.04 11.86
N LYS A 18 -3.22 -6.79 10.97
CA LYS A 18 -3.39 -6.97 9.52
C LYS A 18 -2.95 -8.35 9.02
N CYS A 19 -1.79 -8.84 9.46
CA CYS A 19 -1.25 -10.14 9.01
C CYS A 19 -1.15 -11.19 10.12
N GLY A 20 -1.44 -10.84 11.37
CA GLY A 20 -1.42 -11.77 12.49
C GLY A 20 -0.03 -12.11 13.04
N ARG A 21 1.08 -11.69 12.41
CA ARG A 21 2.45 -11.93 12.91
C ARG A 21 2.64 -11.36 14.33
N LEU A 22 3.30 -12.13 15.18
CA LEU A 22 3.82 -11.72 16.49
C LEU A 22 5.22 -11.14 16.31
N VAL A 23 5.41 -9.88 16.68
CA VAL A 23 6.64 -9.12 16.44
C VAL A 23 7.14 -8.45 17.71
N CYS A 24 8.42 -8.11 17.73
CA CYS A 24 9.00 -7.31 18.81
C CYS A 24 8.59 -5.84 18.69
N GLU A 25 8.84 -5.07 19.75
CA GLU A 25 8.57 -3.63 19.82
C GLU A 25 9.21 -2.84 18.67
N GLU A 26 10.43 -3.22 18.28
CA GLU A 26 11.16 -2.53 17.21
C GLU A 26 10.57 -2.79 15.84
N ASP A 27 9.95 -3.95 15.61
CA ASP A 27 9.30 -4.29 14.34
C ASP A 27 7.81 -3.94 14.33
N PHE A 28 7.34 -3.18 15.32
CA PHE A 28 5.96 -2.71 15.43
C PHE A 28 5.85 -1.19 15.25
N ASP A 29 5.05 -0.76 14.29
CA ASP A 29 4.63 0.62 14.13
C ASP A 29 3.44 0.90 15.06
N ARG A 30 3.74 1.47 16.23
CA ARG A 30 2.73 1.81 17.25
C ARG A 30 1.74 2.89 16.79
N LYS A 31 2.12 3.77 15.85
CA LYS A 31 1.21 4.83 15.36
C LYS A 31 0.10 4.25 14.49
N LYS A 32 0.43 3.21 13.71
CA LYS A 32 -0.54 2.54 12.83
C LYS A 32 -1.10 1.25 13.40
N ASN A 33 -0.58 0.79 14.54
CA ASN A 33 -0.91 -0.48 15.17
C ASN A 33 -0.67 -1.70 14.25
N LEU A 34 0.45 -1.69 13.53
CA LEU A 34 0.83 -2.68 12.52
C LEU A 34 2.27 -3.11 12.71
N CYS A 35 2.65 -4.30 12.22
CA CYS A 35 4.08 -4.58 12.02
C CYS A 35 4.65 -3.67 10.93
N LYS A 36 5.97 -3.40 10.99
CA LYS A 36 6.66 -2.51 10.04
C LYS A 36 6.49 -2.95 8.58
N ILE A 37 6.45 -4.26 8.30
CA ILE A 37 6.20 -4.79 6.95
C ILE A 37 4.81 -4.37 6.44
N CYS A 38 3.75 -4.57 7.24
CA CYS A 38 2.41 -4.13 6.83
C CYS A 38 2.34 -2.60 6.70
N SER A 39 2.95 -1.86 7.64
CA SER A 39 2.97 -0.39 7.60
C SER A 39 3.65 0.18 6.35
N SER A 40 4.73 -0.45 5.87
CA SER A 40 5.49 -0.05 4.68
C SER A 40 4.88 -0.52 3.36
N THR A 41 3.88 -1.40 3.41
CA THR A 41 3.20 -1.96 2.22
C THR A 41 1.77 -1.47 2.07
N LEU A 42 1.34 -0.49 2.86
CA LEU A 42 0.02 0.12 2.72
C LEU A 42 -0.11 0.88 1.40
N CYS A 43 -1.28 0.77 0.79
CA CYS A 43 -1.68 1.58 -0.36
C CYS A 43 -1.44 3.06 -0.08
N SER A 44 -0.78 3.73 -1.02
CA SER A 44 -0.46 5.14 -0.92
C SER A 44 -1.65 6.07 -1.02
N ILE A 45 -2.79 5.59 -1.51
CA ILE A 45 -4.05 6.34 -1.63
C ILE A 45 -4.87 6.20 -0.35
N CYS A 46 -5.34 4.99 -0.02
CA CYS A 46 -6.25 4.81 1.11
C CYS A 46 -5.55 4.67 2.47
N LYS A 47 -4.25 4.33 2.50
CA LYS A 47 -3.48 4.08 3.73
C LYS A 47 -4.08 2.99 4.65
N THR A 48 -4.95 2.13 4.12
CA THR A 48 -5.66 1.08 4.90
C THR A 48 -5.43 -0.33 4.36
N ASN A 49 -5.50 -0.50 3.04
CA ASN A 49 -5.30 -1.79 2.38
C ASN A 49 -3.85 -2.03 2.03
N LEU A 50 -3.41 -3.29 2.03
CA LEU A 50 -2.09 -3.66 1.53
C LEU A 50 -2.07 -3.43 0.01
N ALA A 51 -0.96 -2.94 -0.49
CA ALA A 51 -0.75 -2.79 -1.91
C ALA A 51 -0.53 -4.14 -2.58
N ILE A 52 -1.08 -4.28 -3.78
CA ILE A 52 -0.93 -5.45 -4.65
C ILE A 52 -0.01 -5.16 -5.84
N ALA A 53 0.19 -3.89 -6.16
CA ALA A 53 0.98 -3.43 -7.29
C ALA A 53 1.56 -2.03 -7.05
N LEU A 54 2.43 -1.60 -7.96
CA LEU A 54 2.81 -0.21 -8.13
C LEU A 54 2.02 0.39 -9.30
N CYS A 55 1.67 1.67 -9.22
CA CYS A 55 1.04 2.37 -10.34
C CYS A 55 2.07 2.59 -11.45
N GLU A 56 1.82 2.11 -12.67
CA GLU A 56 2.73 2.26 -13.82
C GLU A 56 3.12 3.71 -14.09
N LYS A 57 2.20 4.66 -13.85
CA LYS A 57 2.43 6.10 -14.08
C LYS A 57 3.18 6.85 -12.99
N CYS A 58 3.10 6.45 -11.72
CA CYS A 58 3.62 7.25 -10.61
C CYS A 58 4.37 6.44 -9.54
N GLU A 59 4.55 5.14 -9.78
CA GLU A 59 5.32 4.19 -8.97
C GLU A 59 4.85 4.04 -7.52
N LYS A 60 3.72 4.67 -7.15
CA LYS A 60 3.14 4.54 -5.82
C LYS A 60 2.47 3.18 -5.66
N GLN A 61 2.66 2.59 -4.48
CA GLN A 61 1.94 1.40 -4.00
C GLN A 61 0.42 1.58 -4.03
N VAL A 62 -0.30 0.66 -4.66
CA VAL A 62 -1.76 0.68 -4.81
C VAL A 62 -2.40 -0.65 -4.45
N CYS A 63 -3.56 -0.61 -3.78
CA CYS A 63 -4.37 -1.80 -3.53
C CYS A 63 -5.41 -1.99 -4.65
N GLU A 64 -6.01 -3.17 -4.69
CA GLU A 64 -7.06 -3.56 -5.65
C GLU A 64 -8.21 -2.53 -5.78
N TYR A 65 -8.62 -1.89 -4.68
CA TYR A 65 -9.69 -0.88 -4.72
C TYR A 65 -9.26 0.50 -5.23
N CYS A 66 -7.96 0.78 -5.32
CA CYS A 66 -7.40 2.10 -5.62
C CYS A 66 -6.68 2.18 -6.98
N CYS A 67 -6.64 1.08 -7.73
CA CYS A 67 -6.16 1.02 -9.09
C CYS A 67 -7.18 0.35 -10.01
N GLU A 68 -6.92 0.44 -11.31
CA GLU A 68 -7.53 -0.39 -12.34
C GLU A 68 -6.41 -1.10 -13.10
N GLU A 69 -6.64 -2.36 -13.45
CA GLU A 69 -5.77 -3.13 -14.34
C GLU A 69 -6.12 -2.72 -15.77
N VAL A 70 -5.16 -2.11 -16.48
CA VAL A 70 -5.37 -1.58 -17.83
C VAL A 70 -4.83 -2.51 -18.91
N ASP A 71 -3.97 -3.44 -18.52
CA ASP A 71 -3.41 -4.53 -19.33
C ASP A 71 -2.94 -5.62 -18.36
N GLU A 72 -2.54 -6.79 -18.87
CA GLU A 72 -2.09 -7.93 -18.08
C GLU A 72 -0.96 -7.53 -17.10
N HIS A 73 -1.29 -7.55 -15.80
CA HIS A 73 -0.42 -7.13 -14.69
C HIS A 73 0.02 -5.64 -14.70
N ILE A 74 -0.59 -4.79 -15.52
CA ILE A 74 -0.33 -3.33 -15.55
C ILE A 74 -1.43 -2.58 -14.83
N TYR A 75 -1.09 -1.92 -13.73
CA TYR A 75 -2.05 -1.21 -12.87
C TYR A 75 -1.84 0.30 -12.91
N ILE A 76 -2.92 1.07 -13.05
CA ILE A 76 -2.90 2.53 -12.94
C ILE A 76 -3.77 2.97 -11.77
N CYS A 77 -3.25 3.86 -10.92
CA CYS A 77 -3.98 4.37 -9.78
C CYS A 77 -5.10 5.33 -10.19
N LYS A 78 -6.17 5.37 -9.39
CA LYS A 78 -7.34 6.25 -9.63
C LYS A 78 -6.98 7.74 -9.73
N ASN A 79 -5.91 8.19 -9.06
CA ASN A 79 -5.46 9.57 -9.18
C ASN A 79 -4.90 9.87 -10.59
N CYS A 80 -4.06 8.97 -11.13
CA CYS A 80 -3.50 9.12 -12.48
C CYS A 80 -4.57 8.96 -13.57
N LEU A 81 -5.56 8.08 -13.37
CA LEU A 81 -6.69 7.95 -14.30
C LEU A 81 -7.52 9.24 -14.37
N LYS A 82 -7.84 9.84 -13.22
CA LYS A 82 -8.55 11.12 -13.16
C LYS A 82 -7.79 12.26 -13.82
N SER A 83 -6.48 12.36 -13.58
CA SER A 83 -5.64 13.38 -14.23
C SER A 83 -5.71 13.27 -15.75
N TYR A 84 -5.64 12.06 -16.30
CA TYR A 84 -5.73 11.84 -17.74
C TYR A 84 -7.07 12.28 -18.35
N GLN A 85 -8.18 12.09 -17.64
CA GLN A 85 -9.50 12.55 -18.09
C GLN A 85 -9.62 14.08 -18.09
N ILE A 86 -9.02 14.76 -17.11
CA ILE A 86 -9.00 16.22 -17.03
C ILE A 86 -8.18 16.82 -18.17
N ASP A 87 -7.03 16.23 -18.49
CA ASP A 87 -6.15 16.73 -19.55
C ASP A 87 -6.85 16.63 -20.92
N ASN A 88 -7.52 15.51 -21.21
CA ASN A 88 -8.31 15.34 -22.44
C ASN A 88 -9.51 16.30 -22.51
N TYR A 89 -10.20 16.56 -21.39
CA TYR A 89 -11.32 17.50 -21.35
C TYR A 89 -10.89 18.94 -21.65
N LYS A 90 -9.72 19.37 -21.14
CA LYS A 90 -9.18 20.70 -21.44
C LYS A 90 -8.79 20.82 -22.92
N SER A 91 -8.05 19.83 -23.43
CA SER A 91 -7.66 19.81 -24.85
C SER A 91 -8.85 19.79 -25.83
N ALA A 92 -9.99 19.23 -25.43
CA ALA A 92 -11.20 19.18 -26.26
C ALA A 92 -12.05 20.47 -26.21
N ASN A 93 -11.87 21.32 -25.19
CA ASN A 93 -12.69 22.53 -24.98
C ASN A 93 -11.91 23.85 -25.09
N ASP A 94 -10.63 23.80 -25.49
CA ASP A 94 -9.80 24.98 -25.82
C ASP A 94 -9.95 25.42 -27.30
N TYR A 95 -11.03 25.01 -27.98
CA TYR A 95 -11.39 25.41 -29.35
C TYR A 95 -12.71 26.18 -29.39
#